data_AF-A0A4R4RNS4-F1
#
_entry.id   AF-A0A4R4RNS4-F1
#
_cell.length_a   1.000
_cell.length_b   1.000
_cell.length_c   1.000
_cell.angle_alpha   90.00
_cell.angle_beta   90.00
_cell.angle_gamma   90.00
#
_symmetry.space_group_name_H-M   'P 1'
#
loop_
_entity.id
_entity.type
_entity.pdbx_description
1 polymer ?
#
loop_
_entity_poly.entity_id
_entity_poly.type
_entity_poly.pdbx_seq_one_letter_code
_entity_poly.pdbx_strand_id
1 'polypeptide(L)'
;MAPKKRKKDGDRLAEYRGKRDAERTPEPVPEEKALPHGDDDTFVVQEHHASSLHWDLRFERDGVLVSWAVPKGLPWSPETNHLAVHTEDHPLEYATFEGDIPKEEYGGGKVIIWDRGTYETEKWSEREVKVVIHGSRVSGRYVLFRTRGRNWMIHRMDPPADPDAERLPESLSPMRPVEKARLPRDQDAWGFEFAWGGRRTAAYVEGGRTRFTDGRGRAVAGPGGLGSRLGVALGARPALLDGELAVLDGRETYMIYDVLHLDGRPLLDVPYRERREALDGLDLSGSLWQTAPWFPGDGDAVRAAAGEQGLPGVVAKRLNSPYEPGEESEAWRFVPAR
;
A
#
# COMPACT_ATOMS: atom_id res chain seq x y z
N MET A 1 -13.60 35.83 32.64
CA MET A 1 -14.59 35.05 31.85
C MET A 1 -14.94 33.81 32.64
N ALA A 2 -16.22 33.57 32.90
CA ALA A 2 -16.67 32.41 33.69
C ALA A 2 -16.52 31.10 32.88
N PRO A 3 -16.18 29.97 33.52
CA PRO A 3 -16.11 28.68 32.84
C PRO A 3 -17.52 28.30 32.36
N LYS A 4 -17.68 28.03 31.07
CA LYS A 4 -18.91 27.46 30.52
C LYS A 4 -19.16 26.11 31.23
N LYS A 5 -20.31 25.96 31.88
CA LYS A 5 -20.79 24.67 32.42
C LYS A 5 -20.76 23.62 31.30
N ARG A 6 -19.82 22.67 31.39
CA ARG A 6 -19.75 21.47 30.52
C ARG A 6 -21.06 20.68 30.69
N LYS A 7 -21.67 20.27 29.57
CA LYS A 7 -22.76 19.28 29.58
C LYS A 7 -22.22 18.02 30.26
N LYS A 8 -23.08 17.35 31.03
CA LYS A 8 -22.80 16.04 31.62
C LYS A 8 -22.83 15.05 30.45
N ASP A 9 -21.72 14.93 29.73
CA ASP A 9 -21.64 14.03 28.58
C ASP A 9 -21.83 12.60 29.06
N GLY A 10 -22.71 11.87 28.38
CA GLY A 10 -22.96 10.46 28.65
C GLY A 10 -21.69 9.64 28.43
N ASP A 11 -21.72 8.41 28.90
CA ASP A 11 -20.63 7.47 28.72
C ASP A 11 -20.34 7.22 27.22
N ARG A 12 -19.26 7.82 26.71
CA ARG A 12 -18.89 7.77 25.28
C ARG A 12 -18.47 6.38 24.81
N LEU A 13 -17.95 5.55 25.72
CA LEU A 13 -17.52 4.17 25.43
C LEU A 13 -18.66 3.14 25.57
N ALA A 14 -19.90 3.58 25.85
CA ALA A 14 -21.03 2.66 26.01
C ALA A 14 -21.31 1.82 24.76
N GLU A 15 -21.26 2.41 23.55
CA GLU A 15 -21.44 1.66 22.30
C GLU A 15 -20.28 0.67 22.09
N TYR A 16 -19.04 1.09 22.39
CA TYR A 16 -17.85 0.24 22.26
C TYR A 16 -17.91 -0.99 23.18
N ARG A 17 -18.12 -0.77 24.49
CA ARG A 17 -18.27 -1.86 25.46
C ARG A 17 -19.43 -2.79 25.13
N GLY A 18 -20.55 -2.24 24.65
CA GLY A 18 -21.71 -3.04 24.26
C GLY A 18 -21.46 -3.97 23.07
N LYS A 19 -20.39 -3.75 22.30
CA LYS A 19 -20.00 -4.58 21.14
C LYS A 19 -18.87 -5.57 21.44
N ARG A 20 -18.31 -5.57 22.66
CA ARG A 20 -17.16 -6.40 23.02
C ARG A 20 -17.48 -7.33 24.18
N ASP A 21 -16.92 -8.52 24.10
CA ASP A 21 -16.88 -9.48 25.19
C ASP A 21 -15.42 -9.59 25.65
N ALA A 22 -15.11 -9.04 26.82
CA ALA A 22 -13.75 -8.95 27.36
C ALA A 22 -13.10 -10.32 27.61
N GLU A 23 -13.89 -11.41 27.67
CA GLU A 23 -13.37 -12.77 27.80
C GLU A 23 -12.97 -13.38 26.43
N ARG A 24 -13.46 -12.80 25.33
CA ARG A 24 -13.34 -13.38 23.98
C ARG A 24 -12.49 -12.55 23.03
N THR A 25 -12.38 -11.25 23.26
CA THR A 25 -11.54 -10.36 22.45
C THR A 25 -10.22 -10.02 23.17
N PRO A 26 -9.08 -9.95 22.45
CA PRO A 26 -7.85 -9.40 22.98
C PRO A 26 -7.86 -7.86 23.06
N GLU A 27 -8.92 -7.21 22.58
CA GLU A 27 -9.06 -5.75 22.60
C GLU A 27 -9.21 -5.20 24.02
N PRO A 28 -8.72 -3.96 24.29
CA PRO A 28 -8.86 -3.34 25.61
C PRO A 28 -10.32 -2.93 25.89
N VAL A 29 -10.91 -3.44 26.98
CA VAL A 29 -12.28 -3.12 27.39
C VAL A 29 -12.29 -2.52 28.80
N PRO A 30 -12.02 -1.20 28.97
CA PRO A 30 -11.96 -0.60 30.30
C PRO A 30 -13.34 -0.55 30.94
N GLU A 31 -13.43 -1.00 32.20
CA GLU A 31 -14.66 -0.95 33.01
C GLU A 31 -15.00 0.47 33.50
N GLU A 32 -14.00 1.34 33.58
CA GLU A 32 -14.14 2.68 34.13
C GLU A 32 -15.00 3.58 33.23
N LYS A 33 -15.91 4.33 33.88
CA LYS A 33 -16.72 5.38 33.23
C LYS A 33 -16.00 6.72 33.17
N ALA A 34 -15.01 6.92 34.04
CA ALA A 34 -14.14 8.08 33.96
C ALA A 34 -13.15 7.84 32.83
N LEU A 35 -13.13 8.75 31.86
CA LEU A 35 -12.21 8.66 30.74
C LEU A 35 -10.86 9.27 31.13
N PRO A 36 -9.73 8.62 30.83
CA PRO A 36 -8.43 9.27 30.91
C PRO A 36 -8.40 10.50 29.99
N HIS A 37 -7.53 11.47 30.27
CA HIS A 37 -7.29 12.62 29.39
C HIS A 37 -5.79 12.71 29.13
N GLY A 38 -5.39 12.66 27.86
CA GLY A 38 -4.11 13.20 27.43
C GLY A 38 -4.30 14.60 26.85
N ASP A 39 -3.44 14.98 25.91
CA ASP A 39 -3.32 16.34 25.40
C ASP A 39 -4.22 16.61 24.17
N ASP A 40 -5.10 15.67 23.80
CA ASP A 40 -5.95 15.72 22.60
C ASP A 40 -5.14 15.96 21.31
N ASP A 41 -3.95 15.37 21.23
CA ASP A 41 -3.00 15.52 20.14
C ASP A 41 -2.52 14.18 19.57
N THR A 42 -2.88 13.03 20.14
CA THR A 42 -2.49 11.72 19.59
C THR A 42 -3.36 11.32 18.40
N PHE A 43 -2.74 10.80 17.34
CA PHE A 43 -3.47 10.05 16.31
C PHE A 43 -2.87 8.67 16.09
N VAL A 44 -3.70 7.74 15.63
CA VAL A 44 -3.26 6.44 15.12
C VAL A 44 -4.03 6.11 13.84
N VAL A 45 -3.34 5.44 12.92
CA VAL A 45 -3.95 4.77 11.78
C VAL A 45 -3.67 3.29 11.92
N GLN A 46 -4.71 2.47 12.08
CA GLN A 46 -4.60 1.02 12.14
C GLN A 46 -5.04 0.41 10.82
N GLU A 47 -4.24 -0.49 10.27
CA GLU A 47 -4.64 -1.33 9.15
C GLU A 47 -5.42 -2.54 9.68
N HIS A 48 -6.61 -2.75 9.15
CA HIS A 48 -7.56 -3.73 9.66
C HIS A 48 -8.00 -4.71 8.57
N HIS A 49 -7.58 -5.97 8.72
CA HIS A 49 -7.90 -7.11 7.87
C HIS A 49 -9.17 -7.80 8.35
N ALA A 50 -10.29 -7.07 8.36
CA ALA A 50 -11.60 -7.62 8.67
C ALA A 50 -12.17 -8.40 7.46
N SER A 51 -13.51 -8.45 7.32
CA SER A 51 -14.17 -8.95 6.10
C SER A 51 -13.71 -8.23 4.82
N SER A 52 -13.25 -6.99 4.96
CA SER A 52 -12.56 -6.22 3.93
C SER A 52 -11.44 -5.37 4.55
N LEU A 53 -10.34 -5.19 3.82
CA LEU A 53 -9.24 -4.32 4.22
C LEU A 53 -9.69 -2.87 4.28
N HIS A 54 -9.38 -2.21 5.39
CA HIS A 54 -9.56 -0.77 5.58
C HIS A 54 -8.55 -0.21 6.59
N TRP A 55 -8.50 1.11 6.71
CA TRP A 55 -7.66 1.80 7.68
C TRP A 55 -8.56 2.53 8.68
N ASP A 56 -8.42 2.21 9.96
CA ASP A 56 -9.08 2.93 11.03
C ASP A 56 -8.24 4.15 11.41
N LEU A 57 -8.72 5.34 11.01
CA LEU A 57 -8.15 6.62 11.41
C LEU A 57 -8.77 7.05 12.74
N ARG A 58 -7.93 7.33 13.72
CA ARG A 58 -8.38 7.67 15.07
C ARG A 58 -7.62 8.86 15.62
N PHE A 59 -8.34 9.73 16.30
CA PHE A 59 -7.80 10.90 16.98
C PHE A 59 -8.22 10.87 18.44
N GLU A 60 -7.26 11.06 19.34
CA GLU A 60 -7.55 11.30 20.75
C GLU A 60 -8.32 12.61 20.90
N ARG A 61 -9.54 12.52 21.46
CA ARG A 61 -10.37 13.71 21.71
C ARG A 61 -11.31 13.53 22.89
N ASP A 62 -11.18 14.40 23.88
CA ASP A 62 -11.98 14.42 25.10
C ASP A 62 -11.99 13.03 25.78
N GLY A 63 -10.81 12.39 25.82
CA GLY A 63 -10.57 11.13 26.55
C GLY A 63 -10.97 9.82 25.85
N VAL A 64 -11.27 9.87 24.56
CA VAL A 64 -11.49 8.69 23.71
C VAL A 64 -10.80 8.86 22.37
N LEU A 65 -10.68 7.77 21.61
CA LEU A 65 -10.29 7.79 20.22
C LEU A 65 -11.53 7.93 19.33
N VAL A 66 -11.76 9.12 18.80
CA VAL A 66 -12.81 9.37 17.80
C VAL A 66 -12.35 8.78 16.47
N SER A 67 -13.18 7.92 15.90
CA SER A 67 -12.72 6.92 14.94
C SER A 67 -13.51 6.91 13.63
N TRP A 68 -12.80 6.68 12.53
CA TRP A 68 -13.35 6.48 11.19
C TRP A 68 -12.67 5.31 10.50
N ALA A 69 -13.47 4.39 9.95
CA ALA A 69 -12.99 3.40 8.99
C ALA A 69 -12.86 4.05 7.60
N VAL A 70 -11.68 3.98 6.99
CA VAL A 70 -11.35 4.60 5.70
C VAL A 70 -10.97 3.49 4.70
N PRO A 71 -11.92 2.98 3.87
CA PRO A 71 -11.70 1.78 3.05
C PRO A 71 -10.66 1.90 1.92
N LYS A 72 -10.21 3.11 1.62
CA LYS A 72 -9.18 3.41 0.59
C LYS A 72 -7.93 4.05 1.19
N GLY A 73 -7.79 4.02 2.52
CA GLY A 73 -6.75 4.76 3.24
C GLY A 73 -6.96 6.26 3.15
N LEU A 74 -6.06 7.04 3.75
CA LEU A 74 -6.12 8.50 3.67
C LEU A 74 -5.75 8.97 2.24
N PRO A 75 -6.44 9.98 1.69
CA PRO A 75 -6.14 10.48 0.36
C PRO A 75 -4.73 11.08 0.35
N TRP A 76 -3.95 10.68 -0.65
CA TRP A 76 -2.58 11.14 -0.80
C TRP A 76 -2.48 12.53 -1.48
N SER A 77 -3.48 12.90 -2.29
CA SER A 77 -3.55 14.19 -3.01
C SER A 77 -4.91 14.87 -2.81
N PRO A 78 -5.03 16.18 -3.12
CA PRO A 78 -6.28 16.93 -2.90
C PRO A 78 -7.36 16.65 -3.95
N GLU A 79 -7.05 16.01 -5.07
CA GLU A 79 -8.04 15.88 -6.17
C GLU A 79 -8.98 14.67 -6.00
N THR A 80 -8.74 13.80 -5.01
CA THR A 80 -9.64 12.69 -4.69
C THR A 80 -10.09 12.72 -3.23
N ASN A 81 -11.40 12.48 -3.03
CA ASN A 81 -11.98 12.31 -1.71
C ASN A 81 -12.16 10.82 -1.43
N HIS A 82 -11.81 10.37 -0.22
CA HIS A 82 -12.04 9.00 0.20
C HIS A 82 -13.23 8.93 1.17
N LEU A 83 -14.01 7.86 1.09
CA LEU A 83 -15.06 7.59 2.06
C LEU A 83 -14.43 7.33 3.43
N ALA A 84 -14.97 7.95 4.47
CA ALA A 84 -14.63 7.70 5.87
C ALA A 84 -15.94 7.40 6.61
N VAL A 85 -16.07 6.23 7.23
CA VAL A 85 -17.27 5.83 7.96
C VAL A 85 -16.99 6.00 9.44
N HIS A 86 -17.68 6.92 10.10
CA HIS A 86 -17.56 7.16 11.54
C HIS A 86 -18.01 5.91 12.31
N THR A 87 -17.12 5.37 13.13
CA THR A 87 -17.37 4.20 13.99
C THR A 87 -17.65 4.67 15.42
N GLU A 88 -17.85 3.72 16.35
CA GLU A 88 -17.90 4.03 17.77
C GLU A 88 -16.58 4.63 18.26
N ASP A 89 -16.63 5.41 19.34
CA ASP A 89 -15.43 5.89 20.02
C ASP A 89 -14.68 4.71 20.66
N HIS A 90 -13.35 4.71 20.61
CA HIS A 90 -12.52 3.64 21.18
C HIS A 90 -11.78 4.12 22.43
N PRO A 91 -11.41 3.23 23.37
CA PRO A 91 -10.62 3.61 24.53
C PRO A 91 -9.19 4.03 24.12
N LEU A 92 -8.53 4.88 24.92
CA LEU A 92 -7.20 5.40 24.58
C LEU A 92 -6.15 4.29 24.48
N GLU A 93 -6.27 3.23 25.28
CA GLU A 93 -5.41 2.04 25.24
C GLU A 93 -5.43 1.34 23.87
N TYR A 94 -6.50 1.54 23.10
CA TYR A 94 -6.61 0.99 21.74
C TYR A 94 -5.61 1.63 20.76
N ALA A 95 -5.07 2.80 21.07
CA ALA A 95 -4.08 3.49 20.22
C ALA A 95 -2.79 2.69 20.05
N THR A 96 -2.48 1.81 21.02
CA THR A 96 -1.31 0.93 21.01
C THR A 96 -1.66 -0.53 20.72
N PHE A 97 -2.92 -0.84 20.42
CA PHE A 97 -3.36 -2.21 20.18
C PHE A 97 -2.96 -2.69 18.78
N GLU A 98 -2.36 -3.89 18.76
CA GLU A 98 -2.15 -4.74 17.58
C GLU A 98 -2.51 -6.18 17.97
N GLY A 99 -3.12 -6.92 17.05
CA GLY A 99 -3.49 -8.31 17.35
C GLY A 99 -4.48 -8.91 16.35
N ASP A 100 -4.76 -10.20 16.54
CA ASP A 100 -5.75 -10.94 15.77
C ASP A 100 -7.05 -11.04 16.58
N ILE A 101 -8.09 -10.30 16.16
CA ILE A 101 -9.43 -10.36 16.74
C ILE A 101 -10.14 -11.61 16.17
N PRO A 102 -10.71 -12.51 17.00
CA PRO A 102 -11.40 -13.70 16.52
C PRO A 102 -12.51 -13.37 15.52
N LYS A 103 -12.70 -14.23 14.51
CA LYS A 103 -13.61 -13.94 13.38
C LYS A 103 -15.08 -13.82 13.80
N GLU A 104 -15.45 -14.46 14.90
CA GLU A 104 -16.78 -14.46 15.49
C GLU A 104 -17.06 -13.19 16.31
N GLU A 105 -16.01 -12.45 16.68
CA GLU A 105 -16.13 -11.19 17.41
C GLU A 105 -16.41 -10.02 16.46
N TYR A 106 -16.98 -8.95 17.02
CA TYR A 106 -17.20 -7.72 16.27
C TYR A 106 -15.86 -7.12 15.83
N GLY A 107 -15.71 -6.88 14.52
CA GLY A 107 -14.43 -6.43 13.98
C GLY A 107 -13.39 -7.53 13.89
N GLY A 108 -13.79 -8.81 13.84
CA GLY A 108 -12.86 -9.93 13.66
C GLY A 108 -11.93 -9.75 12.46
N GLY A 109 -10.63 -9.95 12.67
CA GLY A 109 -9.59 -9.63 11.72
C GLY A 109 -8.25 -9.28 12.38
N LYS A 110 -7.19 -9.21 11.57
CA LYS A 110 -5.88 -8.76 12.04
C LYS A 110 -5.83 -7.23 12.06
N VAL A 111 -5.37 -6.65 13.17
CA VAL A 111 -5.16 -5.21 13.36
C VAL A 111 -3.67 -4.95 13.53
N ILE A 112 -3.13 -4.01 12.75
CA ILE A 112 -1.72 -3.61 12.75
C ILE A 112 -1.65 -2.08 12.82
N ILE A 113 -0.75 -1.51 13.62
CA ILE A 113 -0.51 -0.07 13.61
C ILE A 113 0.22 0.28 12.32
N TRP A 114 -0.47 0.99 11.43
CA TRP A 114 0.07 1.41 10.15
C TRP A 114 0.87 2.71 10.28
N ASP A 115 0.36 3.68 11.04
CA ASP A 115 1.07 4.91 11.40
C ASP A 115 0.56 5.45 12.73
N ARG A 116 1.35 6.30 13.37
CA ARG A 116 1.00 7.01 14.60
C ARG A 116 1.84 8.26 14.75
N GLY A 117 1.37 9.19 15.55
CA GLY A 117 2.09 10.42 15.85
C GLY A 117 1.18 11.43 16.50
N THR A 118 1.41 12.70 16.20
CA THR A 118 0.61 13.80 16.74
C THR A 118 -0.24 14.47 15.66
N TYR A 119 -1.26 15.20 16.08
CA TYR A 119 -2.07 16.03 15.22
C TYR A 119 -2.42 17.36 15.88
N GLU A 120 -2.66 18.37 15.07
CA GLU A 120 -3.15 19.67 15.51
C GLU A 120 -4.60 19.86 15.08
N THR A 121 -5.44 20.40 15.96
CA THR A 121 -6.83 20.71 15.63
C THR A 121 -6.94 22.11 15.02
N GLU A 122 -7.31 22.22 13.75
CA GLU A 122 -7.71 23.51 13.15
C GLU A 122 -9.21 23.79 13.36
N LYS A 123 -10.05 22.75 13.29
CA LYS A 123 -11.50 22.86 13.52
C LYS A 123 -12.07 21.51 13.96
N TRP A 124 -12.97 21.52 14.93
CA TRP A 124 -13.66 20.31 15.37
C TRP A 124 -15.14 20.58 15.63
N SER A 125 -16.01 19.87 14.92
CA SER A 125 -17.47 19.98 15.04
C SER A 125 -18.15 18.67 14.63
N GLU A 126 -19.44 18.53 14.94
CA GLU A 126 -20.23 17.33 14.59
C GLU A 126 -20.39 17.06 13.08
N ARG A 127 -20.00 18.02 12.23
CA ARG A 127 -20.12 17.93 10.77
C ARG A 127 -18.81 18.04 10.03
N GLU A 128 -17.77 18.54 10.68
CA GLU A 128 -16.49 18.84 10.06
C GLU A 128 -15.37 18.78 11.09
N VAL A 129 -14.32 18.03 10.78
CA VAL A 129 -13.08 17.90 11.55
C VAL A 129 -11.94 18.26 10.61
N LYS A 130 -11.17 19.30 10.94
CA LYS A 130 -10.00 19.74 10.20
C LYS A 130 -8.78 19.68 11.11
N VAL A 131 -7.77 18.97 10.64
CA VAL A 131 -6.57 18.66 11.42
C VAL A 131 -5.32 18.74 10.56
N VAL A 132 -4.19 18.99 11.20
CA VAL A 132 -2.85 18.77 10.62
C VAL A 132 -2.30 17.50 11.23
N ILE A 133 -1.93 16.51 10.42
CA ILE A 133 -1.38 15.24 10.90
C ILE A 133 0.14 15.25 10.76
N HIS A 134 0.83 14.78 11.80
CA HIS A 134 2.28 14.66 11.91
C HIS A 134 2.67 13.20 12.20
N GLY A 135 2.62 12.37 11.17
CA GLY A 135 3.00 10.96 11.21
C GLY A 135 4.29 10.65 10.47
N SER A 136 4.70 9.39 10.55
CA SER A 136 5.85 8.86 9.81
C SER A 136 5.50 8.46 8.37
N ARG A 137 4.24 8.14 8.10
CA ARG A 137 3.74 7.72 6.78
C ARG A 137 2.67 8.65 6.22
N VAL A 138 1.84 9.24 7.08
CA VAL A 138 0.88 10.28 6.73
C VAL A 138 1.29 11.59 7.39
N SER A 139 1.40 12.63 6.57
CA SER A 139 1.51 14.01 7.04
C SER A 139 0.81 14.97 6.10
N GLY A 140 0.23 16.03 6.67
CA GLY A 140 -0.41 17.13 5.96
C GLY A 140 -1.75 17.53 6.56
N ARG A 141 -2.41 18.51 5.94
CA ARG A 141 -3.74 18.98 6.37
C ARG A 141 -4.85 18.15 5.76
N TYR A 142 -5.77 17.72 6.62
CA TYR A 142 -6.92 16.91 6.24
C TYR A 142 -8.21 17.52 6.77
N VAL A 143 -9.28 17.36 6.00
CA VAL A 143 -10.64 17.66 6.43
C VAL A 143 -11.52 16.42 6.27
N LEU A 144 -12.16 16.01 7.36
CA LEU A 144 -13.29 15.11 7.33
C LEU A 144 -14.58 15.94 7.36
N PHE A 145 -15.50 15.67 6.43
CA PHE A 145 -16.81 16.32 6.42
C PHE A 145 -17.94 15.30 6.26
N ARG A 146 -18.97 15.45 7.08
CA ARG A 146 -20.09 14.52 7.17
C ARG A 146 -21.04 14.71 6.00
N THR A 147 -21.34 13.62 5.30
CA THR A 147 -22.29 13.63 4.18
C THR A 147 -23.67 13.18 4.63
N ARG A 148 -23.80 11.94 5.14
CA ARG A 148 -25.09 11.38 5.58
C ARG A 148 -24.90 10.33 6.67
N GLY A 149 -25.66 10.42 7.76
CA GLY A 149 -25.60 9.44 8.84
C GLY A 149 -24.16 9.33 9.40
N ARG A 150 -23.61 8.12 9.39
CA ARG A 150 -22.22 7.81 9.75
C ARG A 150 -21.23 7.97 8.58
N ASN A 151 -21.68 8.29 7.37
CA ASN A 151 -20.79 8.51 6.23
C ASN A 151 -20.22 9.91 6.25
N TRP A 152 -18.90 9.98 6.15
CA TRP A 152 -18.08 11.16 5.98
C TRP A 152 -17.22 10.98 4.73
N MET A 153 -16.65 12.08 4.26
CA MET A 153 -15.56 12.05 3.30
C MET A 153 -14.34 12.65 3.97
N ILE A 154 -13.17 12.09 3.69
CA ILE A 154 -11.88 12.69 4.03
C ILE A 154 -11.26 13.25 2.74
N HIS A 155 -10.69 14.43 2.86
CA HIS A 155 -10.03 15.17 1.80
C HIS A 155 -8.70 15.71 2.33
N ARG A 156 -7.62 15.51 1.55
CA ARG A 156 -6.34 16.18 1.80
C ARG A 156 -6.47 17.61 1.29
N MET A 157 -6.14 18.60 2.11
CA MET A 157 -6.25 20.01 1.73
C MET A 157 -4.98 20.53 1.05
N ASP A 158 -3.84 19.99 1.41
CA ASP A 158 -2.56 20.35 0.81
C ASP A 158 -2.30 19.56 -0.47
N PRO A 159 -1.48 20.10 -1.38
CA PRO A 159 -0.74 19.27 -2.31
C PRO A 159 -0.04 18.10 -1.58
N PRO A 160 0.34 17.03 -2.30
CA PRO A 160 1.28 16.08 -1.76
C PRO A 160 2.51 16.80 -1.17
N ALA A 161 3.11 16.24 -0.11
CA ALA A 161 4.26 16.87 0.54
C ALA A 161 5.43 17.09 -0.44
N ASP A 162 5.51 16.25 -1.48
CA ASP A 162 6.38 16.43 -2.62
C ASP A 162 5.61 17.15 -3.76
N PRO A 163 5.97 18.40 -4.12
CA PRO A 163 5.27 19.15 -5.17
C PRO A 163 5.46 18.56 -6.57
N ASP A 164 6.50 17.74 -6.77
CA ASP A 164 6.78 17.08 -8.06
C ASP A 164 6.07 15.73 -8.18
N ALA A 165 5.22 15.40 -7.22
CA ALA A 165 4.60 14.09 -7.20
C ALA A 165 3.40 13.97 -8.15
N GLU A 166 3.45 12.95 -8.99
CA GLU A 166 2.48 12.55 -9.99
C GLU A 166 1.61 11.38 -9.52
N ARG A 167 0.46 11.22 -10.17
CA ARG A 167 -0.43 10.06 -9.96
C ARG A 167 0.06 8.85 -10.74
N LEU A 168 -0.34 7.66 -10.28
CA LEU A 168 -0.24 6.47 -11.11
C LEU A 168 -1.01 6.67 -12.43
N PRO A 169 -0.43 6.29 -13.58
CA PRO A 169 -1.15 6.32 -14.84
C PRO A 169 -2.33 5.34 -14.80
N GLU A 170 -3.40 5.65 -15.54
CA GLU A 170 -4.56 4.74 -15.65
C GLU A 170 -4.17 3.40 -16.29
N SER A 171 -3.27 3.45 -17.25
CA SER A 171 -2.68 2.26 -17.86
C SER A 171 -1.35 2.61 -18.50
N LEU A 172 -0.48 1.62 -18.56
CA LEU A 172 0.82 1.66 -19.19
C LEU A 172 1.01 0.37 -19.98
N SER A 173 1.30 0.51 -21.27
CA SER A 173 1.67 -0.62 -22.13
C SER A 173 3.09 -1.04 -21.80
N PRO A 174 3.36 -2.33 -21.47
CA PRO A 174 4.71 -2.71 -21.07
C PRO A 174 5.73 -2.65 -22.21
N MET A 175 6.96 -2.29 -21.87
CA MET A 175 8.15 -2.38 -22.73
C MET A 175 8.47 -3.84 -23.04
N ARG A 176 8.82 -4.13 -24.30
CA ARG A 176 9.09 -5.50 -24.79
C ARG A 176 10.55 -5.68 -25.19
N PRO A 177 11.12 -6.87 -24.94
CA PRO A 177 12.45 -7.19 -25.42
C PRO A 177 12.44 -7.53 -26.91
N VAL A 178 13.53 -7.23 -27.61
CA VAL A 178 13.84 -7.82 -28.92
C VAL A 178 14.41 -9.23 -28.70
N GLU A 179 13.98 -10.21 -29.49
CA GLU A 179 14.59 -11.55 -29.45
C GLU A 179 15.97 -11.58 -30.12
N LYS A 180 16.96 -12.18 -29.45
CA LYS A 180 18.33 -12.32 -29.96
C LYS A 180 18.82 -13.76 -29.76
N ALA A 181 19.59 -14.25 -30.72
CA ALA A 181 20.19 -15.59 -30.65
C ALA A 181 21.37 -15.70 -29.67
N ARG A 182 21.95 -14.56 -29.24
CA ARG A 182 23.16 -14.52 -28.40
C ARG A 182 23.07 -13.41 -27.37
N LEU A 183 23.71 -13.64 -26.23
CA LEU A 183 23.92 -12.63 -25.19
C LEU A 183 24.73 -11.44 -25.73
N PRO A 184 24.57 -10.23 -25.15
CA PRO A 184 25.44 -9.10 -25.43
C PRO A 184 26.91 -9.46 -25.12
N ARG A 185 27.85 -8.97 -25.96
CA ARG A 185 29.27 -9.25 -25.77
C ARG A 185 29.86 -8.54 -24.55
N ASP A 186 29.52 -7.26 -24.40
CA ASP A 186 29.86 -6.47 -23.22
C ASP A 186 28.76 -6.70 -22.19
N GLN A 187 28.96 -7.68 -21.31
CA GLN A 187 27.95 -8.08 -20.33
C GLN A 187 27.91 -7.13 -19.12
N ASP A 188 29.00 -6.45 -18.80
CA ASP A 188 29.10 -5.50 -17.67
C ASP A 188 28.15 -4.31 -17.80
N ALA A 189 27.72 -3.99 -19.03
CA ALA A 189 26.71 -2.96 -19.31
C ALA A 189 25.25 -3.45 -19.13
N TRP A 190 25.02 -4.71 -18.73
CA TRP A 190 23.70 -5.35 -18.68
C TRP A 190 23.42 -6.01 -17.34
N GLY A 191 22.15 -5.98 -16.95
CA GLY A 191 21.58 -6.88 -15.94
C GLY A 191 20.84 -8.02 -16.62
N PHE A 192 20.92 -9.20 -16.03
CA PHE A 192 20.31 -10.42 -16.55
C PHE A 192 19.25 -10.93 -15.58
N GLU A 193 18.06 -11.19 -16.09
CA GLU A 193 16.93 -11.77 -15.36
C GLU A 193 16.54 -13.11 -16.00
N PHE A 194 15.99 -14.01 -15.20
CA PHE A 194 15.32 -15.19 -15.74
C PHE A 194 14.05 -14.79 -16.48
N ALA A 195 13.80 -15.38 -17.65
CA ALA A 195 12.48 -15.36 -18.25
C ALA A 195 11.65 -16.48 -17.61
N TRP A 196 10.65 -16.15 -16.80
CA TRP A 196 9.88 -17.16 -16.05
C TRP A 196 8.80 -17.84 -16.89
N GLY A 197 8.53 -17.32 -18.10
CA GLY A 197 7.54 -17.90 -19.03
C GLY A 197 6.10 -17.73 -18.55
N GLY A 198 5.88 -16.73 -17.70
CA GLY A 198 4.58 -16.44 -17.12
C GLY A 198 3.73 -15.50 -17.98
N ARG A 199 2.60 -15.09 -17.40
CA ARG A 199 1.74 -14.08 -18.00
C ARG A 199 2.10 -12.71 -17.45
N ARG A 200 2.65 -11.85 -18.33
CA ARG A 200 2.97 -10.46 -17.98
C ARG A 200 1.77 -9.74 -17.36
N THR A 201 1.99 -9.16 -16.19
CA THR A 201 0.99 -8.53 -15.35
C THR A 201 1.62 -7.32 -14.66
N ALA A 202 1.05 -6.13 -14.86
CA ALA A 202 1.45 -4.95 -14.10
C ALA A 202 0.48 -4.73 -12.93
N ALA A 203 0.99 -4.35 -11.76
CA ALA A 203 0.23 -4.08 -10.56
C ALA A 203 0.28 -2.59 -10.19
N TYR A 204 -0.88 -1.96 -10.13
CA TYR A 204 -1.09 -0.56 -9.75
C TYR A 204 -1.61 -0.57 -8.32
N VAL A 205 -0.77 -0.15 -7.38
CA VAL A 205 -1.06 -0.19 -5.95
C VAL A 205 -1.25 1.23 -5.44
N GLU A 206 -2.44 1.55 -4.95
CA GLU A 206 -2.76 2.86 -4.38
C GLU A 206 -3.84 2.71 -3.30
N GLY A 207 -3.65 3.37 -2.15
CA GLY A 207 -4.59 3.28 -1.03
C GLY A 207 -4.83 1.84 -0.55
N GLY A 208 -3.74 1.06 -0.54
CA GLY A 208 -3.67 -0.38 -0.27
C GLY A 208 -4.65 -1.25 -1.07
N ARG A 209 -5.05 -0.79 -2.26
CA ARG A 209 -5.75 -1.59 -3.26
C ARG A 209 -4.85 -1.79 -4.45
N THR A 210 -4.96 -2.97 -5.04
CA THR A 210 -4.22 -3.29 -6.26
C THR A 210 -5.18 -3.51 -7.42
N ARG A 211 -4.91 -2.86 -8.55
CA ARG A 211 -5.50 -3.18 -9.86
C ARG A 211 -4.41 -3.78 -10.75
N PHE A 212 -4.81 -4.63 -11.68
CA PHE A 212 -3.89 -5.30 -12.58
C PHE A 212 -4.19 -5.00 -14.05
N THR A 213 -3.14 -4.94 -14.87
CA THR A 213 -3.25 -4.94 -16.33
C THR A 213 -2.42 -6.05 -16.96
N ASP A 214 -2.82 -6.53 -18.14
CA ASP A 214 -2.06 -7.51 -18.92
C ASP A 214 -0.90 -6.87 -19.71
N GLY A 215 -0.16 -7.70 -20.46
CA GLY A 215 0.92 -7.27 -21.37
C GLY A 215 0.52 -6.32 -22.51
N ARG A 216 -0.75 -5.90 -22.60
CA ARG A 216 -1.26 -4.89 -23.54
C ARG A 216 -1.88 -3.69 -22.82
N GLY A 217 -1.70 -3.56 -21.51
CA GLY A 217 -2.27 -2.49 -20.70
C GLY A 217 -3.79 -2.62 -20.47
N ARG A 218 -4.39 -3.79 -20.72
CA ARG A 218 -5.84 -3.99 -20.50
C ARG A 218 -6.09 -4.44 -19.08
N ALA A 219 -7.10 -3.89 -18.43
CA ALA A 219 -7.48 -4.29 -17.08
C ALA A 219 -7.83 -5.79 -17.03
N VAL A 220 -7.27 -6.50 -16.06
CA VAL A 220 -7.54 -7.92 -15.81
C VAL A 220 -7.83 -8.13 -14.33
N ALA A 221 -8.56 -9.21 -14.03
CA ALA A 221 -8.67 -9.68 -12.66
C ALA A 221 -7.29 -10.12 -12.15
N GLY A 222 -6.94 -9.70 -10.94
CA GLY A 222 -5.77 -10.22 -10.25
C GLY A 222 -5.99 -11.65 -9.77
N PRO A 223 -4.92 -12.43 -9.55
CA PRO A 223 -4.99 -13.70 -8.82
C PRO A 223 -5.65 -13.54 -7.46
N GLY A 224 -6.33 -14.60 -7.01
CA GLY A 224 -7.08 -14.62 -5.76
C GLY A 224 -6.24 -14.19 -4.55
N GLY A 225 -6.60 -13.04 -3.96
CA GLY A 225 -5.94 -12.52 -2.76
C GLY A 225 -4.52 -11.98 -2.96
N LEU A 226 -3.98 -11.93 -4.18
CA LEU A 226 -2.72 -11.23 -4.45
C LEU A 226 -2.92 -9.72 -4.22
N GLY A 227 -3.96 -9.14 -4.83
CA GLY A 227 -4.14 -7.69 -4.81
C GLY A 227 -4.39 -7.08 -3.43
N SER A 228 -5.08 -7.80 -2.55
CA SER A 228 -5.28 -7.35 -1.16
C SER A 228 -3.98 -7.44 -0.36
N ARG A 229 -3.23 -8.53 -0.48
CA ARG A 229 -1.98 -8.73 0.26
C ARG A 229 -0.84 -7.85 -0.22
N LEU A 230 -0.73 -7.63 -1.53
CA LEU A 230 0.24 -6.70 -2.11
C LEU A 230 -0.10 -5.25 -1.75
N GLY A 231 -1.40 -4.91 -1.75
CA GLY A 231 -1.89 -3.61 -1.28
C GLY A 231 -1.55 -3.37 0.20
N VAL A 232 -1.66 -4.39 1.04
CA VAL A 232 -1.21 -4.35 2.44
C VAL A 232 0.30 -4.15 2.55
N ALA A 233 1.08 -4.94 1.81
CA ALA A 233 2.54 -4.89 1.88
C ALA A 233 3.10 -3.49 1.57
N LEU A 234 2.45 -2.76 0.65
CA LEU A 234 2.81 -1.39 0.29
C LEU A 234 2.03 -0.34 1.10
N GLY A 235 0.91 -0.70 1.72
CA GLY A 235 0.07 0.22 2.49
C GLY A 235 -0.45 1.38 1.62
N ALA A 236 -0.25 2.62 2.08
CA ALA A 236 -0.64 3.82 1.32
C ALA A 236 0.40 4.24 0.26
N ARG A 237 1.55 3.58 0.15
CA ARG A 237 2.59 3.91 -0.84
C ARG A 237 2.06 3.64 -2.25
N PRO A 238 1.93 4.67 -3.12
CA PRO A 238 1.56 4.45 -4.50
C PRO A 238 2.73 3.81 -5.26
N ALA A 239 2.46 2.70 -5.96
CA ALA A 239 3.46 2.01 -6.77
C ALA A 239 2.88 1.44 -8.06
N LEU A 240 3.67 1.47 -9.14
CA LEU A 240 3.43 0.70 -10.36
C LEU A 240 4.54 -0.34 -10.51
N LEU A 241 4.17 -1.61 -10.35
CA LEU A 241 5.07 -2.74 -10.46
C LEU A 241 4.87 -3.45 -11.80
N ASP A 242 5.96 -3.80 -12.49
CA ASP A 242 5.94 -4.64 -13.68
C ASP A 242 6.52 -6.02 -13.36
N GLY A 243 5.84 -7.05 -13.82
CA GLY A 243 6.13 -8.42 -13.45
C GLY A 243 5.39 -9.44 -14.31
N GLU A 244 5.49 -10.70 -13.93
CA GLU A 244 4.74 -11.79 -14.54
C GLU A 244 4.19 -12.77 -13.50
N LEU A 245 3.05 -13.37 -13.82
CA LEU A 245 2.49 -14.48 -13.05
C LEU A 245 3.05 -15.78 -13.63
N ALA A 246 3.96 -16.41 -12.88
CA ALA A 246 4.62 -17.65 -13.26
C ALA A 246 4.26 -18.76 -12.26
N VAL A 247 4.35 -20.02 -12.69
CA VAL A 247 4.11 -21.17 -11.80
C VAL A 247 5.44 -21.64 -11.25
N LEU A 248 5.65 -21.45 -9.94
CA LEU A 248 6.81 -21.94 -9.20
C LEU A 248 6.33 -22.99 -8.20
N ASP A 249 6.94 -24.18 -8.24
CA ASP A 249 6.58 -25.31 -7.37
C ASP A 249 5.06 -25.60 -7.31
N GLY A 250 4.39 -25.49 -8.47
CA GLY A 250 2.95 -25.72 -8.61
C GLY A 250 2.05 -24.58 -8.11
N ARG A 251 2.62 -23.41 -7.76
CA ARG A 251 1.91 -22.23 -7.28
C ARG A 251 2.12 -21.04 -8.23
N GLU A 252 1.02 -20.37 -8.59
CA GLU A 252 1.10 -19.08 -9.30
C GLU A 252 1.70 -18.02 -8.36
N THR A 253 2.84 -17.48 -8.75
CA THR A 253 3.62 -16.48 -8.00
C THR A 253 3.83 -15.27 -8.90
N TYR A 254 3.61 -14.08 -8.36
CA TYR A 254 3.88 -12.82 -9.06
C TYR A 254 5.37 -12.45 -8.94
N MET A 255 6.11 -12.66 -10.03
CA MET A 255 7.52 -12.32 -10.15
C MET A 255 7.66 -10.85 -10.57
N ILE A 256 8.05 -10.00 -9.63
CA ILE A 256 8.18 -8.56 -9.84
C ILE A 256 9.60 -8.24 -10.29
N TYR A 257 9.78 -7.64 -11.46
CA TYR A 257 11.12 -7.36 -11.98
C TYR A 257 11.42 -5.87 -12.21
N ASP A 258 10.41 -4.99 -12.19
CA ASP A 258 10.62 -3.54 -12.34
C ASP A 258 9.63 -2.73 -11.49
N VAL A 259 10.01 -1.50 -11.16
CA VAL A 259 9.16 -0.49 -10.52
C VAL A 259 9.17 0.77 -11.39
N LEU A 260 8.00 1.13 -11.90
CA LEU A 260 7.84 2.18 -12.91
C LEU A 260 7.31 3.49 -12.34
N HIS A 261 6.80 3.43 -11.11
CA HIS A 261 6.34 4.58 -10.35
C HIS A 261 6.40 4.24 -8.87
N LEU A 262 6.86 5.16 -8.03
CA LEU A 262 7.00 4.94 -6.59
C LEU A 262 6.85 6.24 -5.81
N ASP A 263 6.06 6.24 -4.73
CA ASP A 263 5.91 7.37 -3.80
C ASP A 263 5.56 8.70 -4.52
N GLY A 264 4.77 8.63 -5.59
CA GLY A 264 4.41 9.80 -6.37
C GLY A 264 5.37 10.13 -7.51
N ARG A 265 6.43 9.35 -7.75
CA ARG A 265 7.41 9.68 -8.80
C ARG A 265 7.39 8.67 -9.93
N PRO A 266 7.17 9.07 -11.20
CA PRO A 266 7.42 8.20 -12.33
C PRO A 266 8.91 7.89 -12.42
N LEU A 267 9.24 6.61 -12.64
CA LEU A 267 10.63 6.16 -12.77
C LEU A 267 10.98 5.81 -14.21
N LEU A 268 10.17 6.23 -15.20
CA LEU A 268 10.36 5.83 -16.60
C LEU A 268 11.70 6.29 -17.18
N ASP A 269 12.14 7.51 -16.84
CA ASP A 269 13.42 8.07 -17.30
C ASP A 269 14.61 7.65 -16.41
N VAL A 270 14.35 6.96 -15.30
CA VAL A 270 15.38 6.52 -14.36
C VAL A 270 16.09 5.27 -14.91
N PRO A 271 17.44 5.19 -14.85
CA PRO A 271 18.20 4.01 -15.27
C PRO A 271 17.69 2.70 -14.66
N TYR A 272 17.66 1.63 -15.45
CA TYR A 272 17.20 0.30 -15.00
C TYR A 272 17.89 -0.17 -13.71
N ARG A 273 19.20 0.06 -13.55
CA ARG A 273 19.93 -0.25 -12.30
C ARG A 273 19.30 0.43 -11.08
N GLU A 274 19.01 1.72 -11.18
CA GLU A 274 18.43 2.49 -10.07
C GLU A 274 16.99 2.05 -9.78
N ARG A 275 16.20 1.70 -10.81
CA ARG A 275 14.86 1.12 -10.61
C ARG A 275 14.93 -0.23 -9.91
N ARG A 276 15.90 -1.07 -10.25
CA ARG A 276 16.13 -2.35 -9.58
C ARG A 276 16.52 -2.17 -8.11
N GLU A 277 17.44 -1.26 -7.82
CA GLU A 277 17.82 -0.92 -6.45
C GLU A 277 16.63 -0.37 -5.65
N ALA A 278 15.80 0.48 -6.26
CA ALA A 278 14.56 0.98 -5.65
C ALA A 278 13.56 -0.14 -5.38
N LEU A 279 13.37 -1.08 -6.31
CA LEU A 279 12.51 -2.25 -6.13
C LEU A 279 13.02 -3.19 -5.04
N ASP A 280 14.32 -3.49 -5.03
CA ASP A 280 14.95 -4.33 -4.00
C ASP A 280 14.79 -3.68 -2.61
N GLY A 281 14.88 -2.35 -2.52
CA GLY A 281 14.64 -1.58 -1.31
C GLY A 281 13.20 -1.60 -0.78
N LEU A 282 12.23 -2.09 -1.56
CA LEU A 282 10.85 -2.32 -1.09
C LEU A 282 10.71 -3.62 -0.31
N ASP A 283 11.70 -4.51 -0.36
CA ASP A 283 11.71 -5.82 0.32
C ASP A 283 10.42 -6.62 0.07
N LEU A 284 9.94 -6.60 -1.19
CA LEU A 284 8.70 -7.28 -1.56
C LEU A 284 8.95 -8.79 -1.66
N SER A 285 8.70 -9.47 -0.54
CA SER A 285 8.75 -10.92 -0.41
C SER A 285 7.50 -11.42 0.31
N GLY A 286 6.65 -12.14 -0.41
CA GLY A 286 5.38 -12.65 0.11
C GLY A 286 5.06 -14.06 -0.37
N SER A 287 4.01 -14.65 0.19
CA SER A 287 3.63 -16.03 -0.16
C SER A 287 3.04 -16.19 -1.58
N LEU A 288 2.72 -15.07 -2.25
CA LEU A 288 2.15 -15.02 -3.60
C LEU A 288 2.93 -14.10 -4.55
N TRP A 289 4.01 -13.48 -4.09
CA TRP A 289 4.84 -12.61 -4.92
C TRP A 289 6.28 -12.65 -4.45
N GLN A 290 7.19 -12.37 -5.38
CA GLN A 290 8.60 -12.29 -5.08
C GLN A 290 9.24 -11.25 -5.99
N THR A 291 10.13 -10.44 -5.43
CA THR A 291 11.06 -9.63 -6.23
C THR A 291 12.01 -10.58 -6.96
N ALA A 292 11.91 -10.61 -8.29
CA ALA A 292 12.71 -11.48 -9.13
C ALA A 292 14.19 -11.11 -8.99
N PRO A 293 15.10 -12.10 -8.82
CA PRO A 293 16.53 -11.85 -8.81
C PRO A 293 17.01 -11.33 -10.17
N TRP A 294 18.06 -10.51 -10.12
CA TRP A 294 18.73 -9.95 -11.27
C TRP A 294 20.24 -9.95 -11.04
N PHE A 295 21.03 -10.06 -12.12
CA PHE A 295 22.47 -10.26 -12.04
C PHE A 295 23.19 -9.33 -13.03
N PRO A 296 23.95 -8.32 -12.57
CA PRO A 296 24.83 -7.52 -13.45
C PRO A 296 26.00 -8.37 -13.99
N GLY A 297 26.35 -8.25 -15.27
CA GLY A 297 27.59 -8.85 -15.84
C GLY A 297 27.57 -10.36 -16.12
N ASP A 298 26.86 -11.18 -15.35
CA ASP A 298 27.00 -12.66 -15.37
C ASP A 298 26.01 -13.42 -16.28
N GLY A 299 25.74 -12.91 -17.47
CA GLY A 299 24.69 -13.43 -18.36
C GLY A 299 24.87 -14.90 -18.77
N ASP A 300 26.09 -15.37 -18.99
CA ASP A 300 26.36 -16.77 -19.34
C ASP A 300 25.94 -17.73 -18.22
N ALA A 301 26.25 -17.40 -16.97
CA ALA A 301 25.89 -18.21 -15.80
C ALA A 301 24.37 -18.24 -15.60
N VAL A 302 23.71 -17.08 -15.72
CA VAL A 302 22.24 -16.98 -15.62
C VAL A 302 21.57 -17.79 -16.74
N ARG A 303 22.09 -17.73 -17.97
CA ARG A 303 21.55 -18.50 -19.11
C ARG A 303 21.73 -20.00 -18.93
N ALA A 304 22.89 -20.44 -18.42
CA ALA A 304 23.12 -21.85 -18.10
C ALA A 304 22.13 -22.33 -17.03
N ALA A 305 21.99 -21.59 -15.93
CA ALA A 305 21.03 -21.90 -14.87
C ALA A 305 19.58 -21.94 -15.38
N ALA A 306 19.20 -21.02 -16.27
CA ALA A 306 17.88 -21.03 -16.91
C ALA A 306 17.65 -22.35 -17.68
N GLY A 307 18.66 -22.83 -18.42
CA GLY A 307 18.59 -24.08 -19.16
C GLY A 307 18.57 -25.35 -18.31
N GLU A 308 19.18 -25.32 -17.13
CA GLU A 308 19.14 -26.39 -16.13
C GLU A 308 17.77 -26.47 -15.44
N GLN A 309 17.16 -25.32 -15.17
CA GLN A 309 15.84 -25.20 -14.55
C GLN A 309 14.68 -25.33 -15.55
N GLY A 310 14.97 -25.53 -16.84
CA GLY A 310 13.96 -25.66 -17.89
C GLY A 310 13.18 -24.36 -18.17
N LEU A 311 13.74 -23.20 -17.81
CA LEU A 311 13.15 -21.90 -18.08
C LEU A 311 13.32 -21.52 -19.57
N PRO A 312 12.41 -20.72 -20.14
CA PRO A 312 12.48 -20.28 -21.54
C PRO A 312 13.81 -19.64 -21.96
N GLY A 313 14.45 -18.89 -21.05
CA GLY A 313 15.65 -18.15 -21.37
C GLY A 313 15.96 -17.06 -20.35
N VAL A 314 16.66 -16.03 -20.82
CA VAL A 314 17.02 -14.86 -20.02
C VAL A 314 16.59 -13.58 -20.72
N VAL A 315 16.27 -12.57 -19.93
CA VAL A 315 16.06 -11.20 -20.40
C VAL A 315 17.26 -10.37 -19.95
N ALA A 316 18.07 -9.92 -20.90
CA ALA A 316 19.16 -8.98 -20.66
C ALA A 316 18.63 -7.55 -20.81
N LYS A 317 18.84 -6.69 -19.82
CA LYS A 317 18.42 -5.29 -19.81
C LYS A 317 19.64 -4.38 -19.64
N ARG A 318 19.81 -3.35 -20.47
CA ARG A 318 20.91 -2.38 -20.32
C ARG A 318 20.79 -1.65 -18.98
N LEU A 319 21.88 -1.59 -18.22
CA LEU A 319 21.85 -1.01 -16.86
C LEU A 319 21.47 0.47 -16.83
N ASN A 320 21.83 1.21 -17.87
CA ASN A 320 21.58 2.64 -17.99
C ASN A 320 20.35 3.00 -18.84
N SER A 321 19.54 2.02 -19.29
CA SER A 321 18.40 2.34 -20.15
C SER A 321 17.20 2.85 -19.36
N PRO A 322 16.46 3.83 -19.91
CA PRO A 322 15.13 4.16 -19.41
C PRO A 322 14.16 2.99 -19.67
N TYR A 323 12.94 3.15 -19.17
CA TYR A 323 11.81 2.31 -19.55
C TYR A 323 11.04 3.01 -20.69
N GLU A 324 10.77 2.30 -21.79
CA GLU A 324 10.10 2.84 -22.98
C GLU A 324 8.72 2.17 -23.12
N PRO A 325 7.63 2.73 -22.55
CA PRO A 325 6.33 2.09 -22.56
C PRO A 325 5.80 1.80 -23.97
N GLY A 326 5.29 0.59 -24.18
CA GLY A 326 4.66 0.17 -25.43
C GLY A 326 5.64 -0.21 -26.54
N GLU A 327 6.91 0.15 -26.41
CA GLU A 327 7.93 -0.08 -27.41
C GLU A 327 8.57 -1.47 -27.30
N GLU A 328 9.04 -1.98 -28.43
CA GLU A 328 10.00 -3.06 -28.48
C GLU A 328 11.40 -2.45 -28.59
N SER A 329 12.31 -2.77 -27.67
CA SER A 329 13.54 -2.01 -27.51
C SER A 329 14.79 -2.88 -27.52
N GLU A 330 15.83 -2.43 -28.22
CA GLU A 330 17.15 -3.07 -28.24
C GLU A 330 17.87 -3.02 -26.88
N ALA A 331 17.41 -2.19 -25.95
CA ALA A 331 17.90 -2.14 -24.59
C ALA A 331 17.45 -3.36 -23.77
N TRP A 332 16.40 -4.07 -24.21
CA TRP A 332 15.92 -5.30 -23.60
C TRP A 332 16.03 -6.44 -24.61
N ARG A 333 16.69 -7.53 -24.23
CA ARG A 333 16.97 -8.65 -25.14
C ARG A 333 16.54 -9.95 -24.51
N PHE A 334 15.61 -10.64 -25.15
CA PHE A 334 15.29 -12.02 -24.78
C PHE A 334 16.26 -12.94 -25.52
N VAL A 335 16.91 -13.84 -24.78
CA VAL A 335 17.82 -14.85 -25.32
C VAL A 335 17.38 -16.23 -24.83
N PRO A 336 16.97 -17.15 -25.73
CA PRO A 336 16.57 -18.49 -25.37
C PRO A 336 17.65 -19.26 -24.59
N ALA A 337 17.22 -20.09 -23.64
CA ALA A 337 18.14 -20.92 -22.84
C ALA A 337 18.91 -21.95 -23.69
N ARG A 338 18.35 -22.37 -24.84
CA ARG A 338 18.94 -23.34 -25.77
C ARG A 338 18.86 -22.82 -27.20
#